data_AF-A0A1G0PAU9-F1
#
_entry.id   AF-A0A1G0PAU9-F1
#
_cell.length_a   1.000
_cell.length_b   1.000
_cell.length_c   1.000
_cell.angle_alpha   90.00
_cell.angle_beta   90.00
_cell.angle_gamma   90.00
#
_symmetry.space_group_name_H-M   'P 1'
#
loop_
_entity.id
_entity.type
_entity.pdbx_description
1 polymer ?
#
loop_
_entity_poly.entity_id
_entity_poly.type
_entity_poly.pdbx_seq_one_letter_code
_entity_poly.pdbx_strand_id
1 'polypeptide(L)'
;MDIFSEIRGSFNIGDFLTLLCAVFFALYIVYLDIVSKKNDYKPLVFLQIAVTGVCGLLFSFLFTEWKIETIEFSFSNNLLFAVLYTSILATVLTTTLQTKYQKFVTPSVAGIILSFEPIFAALCAFFVLNEKISNFGLIGCVLIFTGLLVSETLNRNK
;
A
#
# COMPACT_ATOMS: atom_id res chain seq x y z
N MET A 1 1.26 11.36 -24.94
CA MET A 1 -0.02 10.94 -24.32
C MET A 1 -0.60 12.18 -23.70
N ASP A 2 -1.72 12.69 -24.23
CA ASP A 2 -2.26 13.98 -23.84
C ASP A 2 -2.96 13.88 -22.48
N ILE A 3 -2.63 14.78 -21.55
CA ILE A 3 -3.19 14.84 -20.20
C ILE A 3 -4.74 14.80 -20.21
N PHE A 4 -5.35 15.42 -21.21
CA PHE A 4 -6.81 15.45 -21.37
C PHE A 4 -7.43 14.09 -21.75
N SER A 5 -6.66 13.15 -22.29
CA SER A 5 -7.12 11.79 -22.59
C SER A 5 -7.19 10.91 -21.34
N GLU A 6 -6.26 11.07 -20.39
CA GLU A 6 -6.26 10.33 -19.11
C GLU A 6 -7.39 10.80 -18.19
N ILE A 7 -7.68 12.11 -18.15
CA ILE A 7 -8.77 12.68 -17.31
C ILE A 7 -10.17 12.31 -17.83
N ARG A 8 -10.31 11.98 -19.12
CA ARG A 8 -11.60 11.60 -19.73
C ARG A 8 -12.02 10.16 -19.45
N GLY A 9 -11.24 9.39 -18.68
CA GLY A 9 -11.64 8.06 -18.23
C GLY A 9 -12.95 8.10 -17.45
N SER A 10 -13.93 7.28 -17.83
CA SER A 10 -15.15 7.09 -17.05
C SER A 10 -14.83 6.40 -15.73
N PHE A 11 -15.53 6.77 -14.66
CA PHE A 11 -15.43 6.10 -13.37
C PHE A 11 -15.75 4.62 -13.52
N ASN A 12 -14.79 3.75 -13.22
CA ASN A 12 -14.91 2.30 -13.35
C ASN A 12 -15.02 1.63 -11.98
N ILE A 13 -15.36 0.33 -11.99
CA ILE A 13 -15.47 -0.48 -10.76
C ILE A 13 -14.16 -0.49 -9.95
N GLY A 14 -13.00 -0.43 -10.61
CA GLY A 14 -11.69 -0.36 -9.96
C GLY A 14 -11.47 0.93 -9.18
N ASP A 15 -11.98 2.07 -9.67
CA ASP A 15 -11.87 3.35 -8.97
C ASP A 15 -12.70 3.32 -7.68
N PHE A 16 -13.90 2.73 -7.74
CA PHE A 16 -14.75 2.51 -6.57
C PHE A 16 -14.09 1.60 -5.52
N LEU A 17 -13.52 0.47 -5.95
CA LEU A 17 -12.79 -0.45 -5.07
C LEU A 17 -11.57 0.22 -4.43
N THR A 18 -10.85 1.06 -5.18
CA THR A 18 -9.69 1.81 -4.67
C THR A 18 -10.10 2.81 -3.60
N LEU A 19 -11.20 3.55 -3.80
CA LEU A 19 -11.75 4.46 -2.80
C LEU A 19 -12.18 3.72 -1.54
N LEU A 20 -12.85 2.58 -1.70
CA LEU A 20 -13.27 1.73 -0.58
C LEU A 20 -12.06 1.19 0.20
N CYS A 21 -11.02 0.74 -0.50
CA CYS A 21 -9.76 0.31 0.09
C CYS A 21 -9.12 1.42 0.92
N ALA A 22 -9.08 2.66 0.40
CA ALA A 22 -8.52 3.80 1.11
C ALA A 22 -9.24 4.08 2.43
N VAL A 23 -10.57 3.94 2.48
CA VAL A 23 -11.36 4.09 3.72
C VAL A 23 -10.97 3.01 4.75
N PHE A 24 -10.93 1.74 4.35
CA PHE A 24 -10.54 0.65 5.25
C PHE A 24 -9.10 0.80 5.74
N PHE A 25 -8.19 1.23 4.86
CA PHE A 25 -6.79 1.43 5.21
C PHE A 25 -6.61 2.60 6.19
N ALA A 26 -7.36 3.70 6.03
CA ALA A 26 -7.36 4.80 6.99
C ALA A 26 -7.89 4.34 8.37
N LEU A 27 -8.98 3.56 8.40
CA LEU A 27 -9.49 2.97 9.63
C LEU A 27 -8.47 2.04 10.28
N TYR A 28 -7.78 1.22 9.48
CA TYR A 28 -6.72 0.33 9.94
C TYR A 28 -5.58 1.12 10.62
N ILE A 29 -5.07 2.18 10.01
CA ILE A 29 -3.99 2.99 10.59
C ILE A 29 -4.40 3.61 11.93
N VAL A 30 -5.62 4.16 12.01
CA VAL A 30 -6.14 4.75 13.26
C VAL A 30 -6.29 3.69 14.34
N TYR A 31 -6.84 2.52 13.99
CA TYR A 31 -6.99 1.43 14.95
C TYR A 31 -5.63 0.88 15.40
N LEU A 32 -4.68 0.75 14.48
CA LEU A 32 -3.32 0.31 14.77
C LEU A 32 -2.62 1.26 15.75
N ASP A 33 -2.79 2.57 15.60
CA ASP A 33 -2.27 3.57 16.56
C ASP A 33 -2.83 3.35 17.98
N ILE A 34 -4.14 3.12 18.10
CA ILE A 34 -4.79 2.90 19.40
C ILE A 34 -4.29 1.60 20.06
N VAL A 35 -4.18 0.51 19.28
CA VAL A 35 -3.83 -0.81 19.82
C VAL A 35 -2.33 -0.94 20.07
N SER A 36 -1.47 -0.38 19.20
CA SER A 36 -0.01 -0.43 19.33
C SER A 36 0.52 0.33 20.54
N LYS A 37 -0.24 1.31 21.06
CA LYS A 37 0.07 2.00 22.33
C LYS A 37 -0.20 1.14 23.57
N LYS A 38 -1.11 0.16 23.48
CA LYS A 38 -1.56 -0.66 24.61
C LYS A 38 -0.89 -2.04 24.68
N ASN A 39 -0.36 -2.52 23.57
CA ASN A 39 0.14 -3.89 23.43
C ASN A 39 1.55 -3.93 22.83
N ASP A 40 2.26 -5.03 23.08
CA ASP A 40 3.51 -5.29 22.38
C ASP A 40 3.28 -5.52 20.88
N TYR A 41 4.19 -5.00 20.04
CA TYR A 41 4.05 -5.08 18.59
C TYR A 41 4.19 -6.51 18.03
N LYS A 42 4.94 -7.39 18.70
CA LYS A 42 5.22 -8.77 18.22
C LYS A 42 3.95 -9.61 18.01
N PRO A 43 3.05 -9.76 19.01
CA PRO A 43 1.80 -10.52 18.81
C PRO A 43 0.87 -9.85 17.79
N LEU A 44 0.86 -8.51 17.72
CA LEU A 44 0.07 -7.79 16.71
C LEU A 44 0.53 -8.12 15.29
N VAL A 45 1.83 -8.06 15.03
CA VAL A 45 2.41 -8.38 13.72
C VAL A 45 2.13 -9.82 13.34
N PHE A 46 2.30 -10.76 14.27
CA PHE A 46 1.99 -12.16 14.04
C PHE A 46 0.52 -12.35 13.63
N LEU A 47 -0.40 -11.71 14.36
CA LEU A 47 -1.84 -11.78 14.06
C LEU A 47 -2.16 -11.16 12.70
N GLN A 48 -1.58 -10.01 12.35
CA GLN A 48 -1.78 -9.37 11.05
C GLN A 48 -1.35 -10.29 9.90
N ILE A 49 -0.15 -10.88 9.99
CA ILE A 49 0.38 -11.76 8.95
C ILE A 49 -0.42 -13.06 8.88
N ALA A 50 -0.73 -13.67 10.03
CA ALA A 50 -1.50 -14.92 10.09
C ALA A 50 -2.91 -14.75 9.52
N VAL A 51 -3.63 -13.71 9.94
CA VAL A 51 -4.98 -13.42 9.45
C VAL A 51 -4.94 -13.10 7.95
N THR A 52 -4.00 -12.26 7.50
CA THR A 52 -3.88 -11.93 6.07
C THR A 52 -3.55 -13.17 5.23
N GLY A 53 -2.67 -14.04 5.71
CA GLY A 53 -2.32 -15.29 5.03
C GLY A 53 -3.50 -16.27 4.94
N VAL A 54 -4.21 -16.48 6.05
CA VAL A 54 -5.39 -17.36 6.08
C VAL A 54 -6.51 -16.81 5.22
N CYS A 55 -6.85 -15.53 5.36
CA CYS A 55 -7.86 -14.89 4.53
C CYS A 55 -7.48 -14.90 3.04
N GLY A 56 -6.22 -14.62 2.71
CA GLY A 56 -5.73 -14.66 1.33
C GLY A 56 -5.87 -16.04 0.70
N LEU A 57 -5.54 -17.11 1.43
CA LEU A 57 -5.76 -18.49 0.99
C LEU A 57 -7.25 -18.80 0.79
N LEU A 58 -8.10 -18.41 1.75
CA LEU A 58 -9.56 -18.61 1.64
C LEU A 58 -10.15 -17.87 0.43
N PHE A 59 -9.77 -16.61 0.21
CA PHE A 59 -10.23 -15.83 -0.94
C PHE A 59 -9.72 -16.38 -2.27
N SER A 60 -8.50 -16.93 -2.31
CA SER A 60 -7.95 -17.60 -3.49
C SER A 60 -8.84 -18.77 -3.95
N PHE A 61 -9.30 -19.61 -3.01
CA PHE A 61 -10.26 -20.68 -3.31
C PHE A 61 -11.63 -20.13 -3.72
N LEU A 62 -12.17 -19.13 -3.01
CA LEU A 62 -13.46 -18.53 -3.34
C LEU A 62 -13.49 -17.90 -4.75
N PHE A 63 -12.42 -17.22 -5.15
CA PHE A 63 -12.33 -16.61 -6.48
C PHE A 63 -12.21 -17.63 -7.60
N THR A 64 -11.61 -18.80 -7.31
CA THR A 64 -11.61 -19.95 -8.24
C THR A 64 -13.02 -20.49 -8.44
N GLU A 65 -13.77 -20.70 -7.36
CA GLU A 65 -15.16 -21.17 -7.43
C GLU A 65 -16.08 -20.19 -8.16
N TRP A 66 -15.87 -18.88 -7.96
CA TRP A 66 -16.62 -17.83 -8.65
C TRP A 66 -16.16 -17.55 -10.08
N LYS A 67 -15.16 -18.29 -10.58
CA LYS A 67 -14.59 -18.14 -11.93
C LYS A 67 -14.09 -16.72 -12.22
N ILE A 68 -13.63 -16.01 -11.19
CA ILE A 68 -13.01 -14.70 -11.33
C ILE A 68 -11.56 -14.88 -11.78
N GLU A 69 -10.82 -15.73 -11.05
CA GLU A 69 -9.47 -16.17 -11.41
C GLU A 69 -9.26 -17.61 -10.97
N THR A 70 -8.53 -18.38 -11.76
CA THR A 70 -8.21 -19.78 -11.48
C THR A 70 -6.84 -19.92 -10.83
N ILE A 71 -6.75 -20.74 -9.79
CA ILE A 71 -5.45 -21.11 -9.20
C ILE A 71 -4.63 -21.90 -10.22
N GLU A 72 -3.52 -21.31 -10.69
CA GLU A 72 -2.51 -21.98 -11.50
C GLU A 72 -1.17 -22.01 -10.77
N PHE A 73 -0.66 -23.20 -10.47
CA PHE A 73 0.66 -23.39 -9.87
C PHE A 73 1.69 -23.73 -10.95
N SER A 74 2.36 -22.70 -11.48
CA SER A 74 3.56 -22.88 -12.31
C SER A 74 4.81 -22.74 -11.45
N PHE A 75 5.39 -23.87 -11.03
CA PHE A 75 6.64 -23.86 -10.27
C PHE A 75 7.80 -23.39 -11.15
N SER A 76 8.14 -22.11 -11.01
CA SER A 76 9.28 -21.45 -11.66
C SER A 76 10.19 -20.84 -10.60
N ASN A 77 11.50 -20.81 -10.85
CA ASN A 77 12.45 -20.11 -9.99
C ASN A 77 12.07 -18.64 -9.79
N ASN A 78 11.48 -18.01 -10.82
CA ASN A 78 11.02 -16.62 -10.73
C ASN A 78 9.83 -16.48 -9.76
N LEU A 79 8.91 -17.44 -9.74
CA LEU A 79 7.78 -17.44 -8.82
C LEU A 79 8.27 -17.59 -7.38
N LEU A 80 9.19 -18.53 -7.13
CA LEU A 80 9.76 -18.74 -5.80
C LEU A 80 10.51 -17.50 -5.31
N PHE A 81 11.30 -16.85 -6.17
CA PHE A 81 11.97 -15.59 -5.85
C PHE A 81 10.97 -14.47 -5.55
N ALA A 82 9.95 -14.28 -6.40
CA ALA A 82 8.92 -13.25 -6.20
C ALA A 82 8.14 -13.46 -4.89
N VAL A 83 7.76 -14.70 -4.57
CA VAL A 83 7.06 -15.04 -3.32
C VAL A 83 7.95 -14.78 -2.10
N LEU A 84 9.22 -15.20 -2.12
CA LEU A 84 10.14 -14.94 -1.00
C LEU A 84 10.41 -13.44 -0.82
N TYR A 85 10.63 -12.73 -1.92
CA TYR A 85 10.86 -11.28 -1.90
C TYR A 85 9.65 -10.54 -1.32
N THR A 86 8.45 -10.80 -1.84
CA THR A 86 7.23 -10.13 -1.41
C THR A 86 6.83 -10.52 0.01
N SER A 87 6.88 -11.80 0.37
CA SER A 87 6.50 -12.23 1.72
C SER A 87 7.47 -11.72 2.79
N ILE A 88 8.78 -11.79 2.58
CA ILE A 88 9.76 -11.42 3.61
C ILE A 88 9.97 -9.90 3.65
N LEU A 89 10.32 -9.30 2.52
CA LEU A 89 10.67 -7.88 2.49
C LEU A 89 9.42 -7.00 2.41
N ALA A 90 8.50 -7.30 1.50
CA ALA A 90 7.34 -6.43 1.29
C ALA A 90 6.22 -6.63 2.32
N THR A 91 6.15 -7.79 3.00
CA THR A 91 5.11 -8.07 4.02
C THR A 91 5.68 -8.13 5.43
N VAL A 92 6.56 -9.09 5.75
CA VAL A 92 7.01 -9.28 7.15
C VAL A 92 7.77 -8.05 7.65
N LEU A 93 8.76 -7.57 6.90
CA LEU A 93 9.59 -6.44 7.31
C LEU A 93 8.77 -5.15 7.41
N THR A 94 8.02 -4.78 6.36
CA THR A 94 7.19 -3.56 6.32
C THR A 94 6.13 -3.56 7.42
N THR A 95 5.39 -4.66 7.59
CA THR A 95 4.33 -4.78 8.61
C THR A 95 4.92 -4.70 10.02
N THR A 96 6.10 -5.31 10.22
CA THR A 96 6.83 -5.20 11.48
C THR A 96 7.24 -3.76 11.77
N LEU A 97 7.84 -3.08 10.79
CA LEU A 97 8.28 -1.69 10.94
C LEU A 97 7.08 -0.77 11.18
N GLN A 98 6.02 -0.90 10.39
CA GLN A 98 4.80 -0.12 10.52
C GLN A 98 4.20 -0.32 11.91
N THR A 99 3.91 -1.56 12.31
CA THR A 99 3.28 -1.83 13.62
C THR A 99 4.16 -1.41 14.80
N LYS A 100 5.49 -1.62 14.70
CA LYS A 100 6.44 -1.23 15.76
C LYS A 100 6.51 0.28 15.92
N TYR A 101 6.55 1.02 14.81
CA TYR A 101 6.76 2.46 14.81
C TYR A 101 5.47 3.28 14.82
N GLN A 102 4.30 2.67 14.55
CA GLN A 102 3.01 3.36 14.52
C GLN A 102 2.75 4.15 15.81
N LYS A 103 3.07 3.59 16.97
CA LYS A 103 2.86 4.26 18.27
C LYS A 103 3.69 5.54 18.49
N PHE A 104 4.73 5.76 17.69
CA PHE A 104 5.61 6.93 17.80
C PHE A 104 5.22 8.06 16.82
N VAL A 105 4.26 7.82 15.93
CA VAL A 105 3.81 8.79 14.93
C VAL A 105 2.29 8.93 15.01
N THR A 106 1.76 10.13 14.77
CA THR A 106 0.31 10.29 14.69
C THR A 106 -0.24 9.61 13.43
N PRO A 107 -1.50 9.16 13.41
CA PRO A 107 -2.13 8.59 12.20
C PRO A 107 -2.02 9.51 10.98
N SER A 108 -2.11 10.83 11.19
CA SER A 108 -1.94 11.83 10.13
C SER A 108 -0.53 11.81 9.54
N VAL A 109 0.51 11.80 10.39
CA VAL A 109 1.91 11.73 9.93
C VAL A 109 2.18 10.39 9.24
N ALA A 110 1.65 9.28 9.76
CA ALA A 110 1.77 7.97 9.12
C ALA A 110 1.13 7.95 7.72
N GLY A 111 -0.07 8.54 7.57
CA GLY A 111 -0.74 8.67 6.27
C GLY A 111 0.06 9.51 5.26
N ILE A 112 0.72 10.57 5.72
CA ILE A 112 1.60 11.41 4.88
C ILE A 112 2.82 10.62 4.41
N ILE A 113 3.46 9.86 5.30
CA ILE A 113 4.61 9.00 4.96
C ILE A 113 4.19 7.96 3.91
N LEU A 114 3.05 7.30 4.10
CA LEU A 114 2.52 6.31 3.16
C LEU A 114 2.15 6.92 1.81
N SER A 115 1.67 8.17 1.80
CA SER A 115 1.41 8.90 0.56
C SER A 115 2.68 9.19 -0.24
N PHE A 116 3.86 9.12 0.39
CA PHE A 116 5.15 9.32 -0.28
C PHE A 116 5.68 8.04 -0.95
N GLU A 117 5.20 6.87 -0.54
CA GLU A 117 5.61 5.57 -1.11
C GLU A 117 5.40 5.48 -2.63
N PRO A 118 4.26 5.93 -3.22
CA PRO A 118 4.07 5.94 -4.68
C PRO A 118 5.12 6.76 -5.44
N ILE A 119 5.66 7.84 -4.85
CA ILE A 119 6.70 8.65 -5.50
C ILE A 119 7.99 7.82 -5.62
N PHE A 120 8.39 7.14 -4.54
CA PHE A 120 9.55 6.23 -4.59
C PHE A 120 9.31 5.05 -5.52
N ALA A 121 8.11 4.46 -5.52
CA ALA A 121 7.76 3.38 -6.42
C ALA A 121 7.90 3.82 -7.89
N ALA A 122 7.39 5.01 -8.24
CA ALA A 122 7.52 5.57 -9.58
C ALA A 122 8.98 5.85 -9.98
N LEU A 123 9.79 6.38 -9.06
CA LEU A 123 11.23 6.60 -9.29
C LEU A 123 11.97 5.27 -9.49
N CYS A 124 11.70 4.27 -8.66
CA CYS A 124 12.28 2.93 -8.80
C CYS A 124 11.86 2.27 -10.12
N ALA A 125 10.60 2.38 -10.52
CA ALA A 125 10.13 1.87 -11.81
C ALA A 125 10.85 2.56 -12.98
N PHE A 126 11.04 3.88 -12.92
CA PHE A 126 11.79 4.63 -13.91
C PHE A 126 13.27 4.19 -13.98
N PHE A 127 13.97 4.09 -12.84
CA PHE A 127 15.40 3.78 -12.84
C PHE A 127 15.73 2.30 -13.05
N VAL A 128 14.93 1.38 -12.48
CA VAL A 128 15.21 -0.06 -12.49
C VAL A 128 14.55 -0.75 -13.68
N LEU A 129 13.29 -0.41 -13.99
CA LEU A 129 12.52 -1.03 -15.07
C LEU A 129 12.59 -0.23 -16.38
N ASN A 130 13.20 0.97 -16.38
CA ASN A 130 13.18 1.92 -17.51
C ASN A 130 11.76 2.28 -17.98
N GLU A 131 10.78 2.28 -17.06
CA GLU A 131 9.42 2.69 -17.36
C GLU A 131 9.33 4.21 -17.58
N LYS A 132 8.49 4.65 -18.52
CA LYS A 132 8.28 6.08 -18.77
C LYS A 132 7.24 6.63 -17.80
N ILE A 133 7.61 7.64 -17.01
CA ILE A 133 6.66 8.38 -16.18
C ILE A 133 5.81 9.28 -17.09
N SER A 134 4.49 9.17 -17.03
CA SER A 134 3.58 10.03 -17.78
C SER A 134 3.62 11.47 -17.23
N ASN A 135 3.25 12.44 -18.08
CA ASN A 135 3.14 13.84 -17.64
C ASN A 135 2.13 14.00 -16.49
N PHE A 136 1.07 13.19 -16.48
CA PHE A 136 0.10 13.18 -15.40
C PHE A 136 0.67 12.58 -14.11
N GLY A 137 1.44 11.49 -14.21
CA GLY A 137 2.18 10.91 -13.09
C GLY A 137 3.14 11.91 -12.44
N LEU A 138 3.84 12.72 -13.26
CA LEU A 138 4.69 13.81 -12.76
C LEU A 138 3.89 14.87 -11.99
N ILE A 139 2.75 15.31 -12.51
CA ILE A 139 1.86 16.27 -11.81
C ILE A 139 1.38 15.67 -10.47
N GLY A 140 0.99 14.40 -10.46
CA GLY A 140 0.62 13.69 -9.24
C GLY A 140 1.74 13.65 -8.20
N CYS A 141 2.97 13.35 -8.62
CA CYS A 141 4.15 13.36 -7.74
C CYS A 141 4.38 14.74 -7.11
N VAL A 142 4.28 15.82 -7.91
CA VAL A 142 4.42 17.21 -7.42
C VAL A 142 3.32 17.57 -6.42
N LEU A 143 2.07 17.17 -6.69
CA LEU A 143 0.94 17.42 -5.79
C LEU A 143 1.11 16.71 -4.44
N ILE A 144 1.45 15.42 -4.46
CA ILE A 144 1.71 14.65 -3.23
C ILE A 144 2.86 15.29 -2.43
N PHE A 145 3.97 15.61 -3.10
CA PHE A 145 5.12 16.23 -2.44
C PHE A 145 4.79 17.60 -1.83
N THR A 146 4.04 18.43 -2.55
CA THR A 146 3.60 19.74 -2.07
C THR A 146 2.65 19.60 -0.87
N GLY A 147 1.69 18.67 -0.94
CA GLY A 147 0.78 18.38 0.16
C GLY A 147 1.51 17.95 1.44
N LEU A 148 2.55 17.13 1.29
CA LEU A 148 3.43 16.72 2.38
C LEU A 148 4.16 17.92 3.00
N LEU A 149 4.78 18.78 2.18
CA LEU A 149 5.47 19.98 2.65
C LEU A 149 4.52 20.92 3.42
N VAL A 150 3.32 21.14 2.90
CA VAL A 150 2.31 21.99 3.54
C VAL A 150 1.87 21.37 4.87
N SER A 151 1.61 20.06 4.90
CA SER A 151 1.16 19.40 6.12
C SER A 151 2.23 19.40 7.21
N GLU A 152 3.50 19.16 6.87
CA GLU A 152 4.60 19.17 7.83
C GLU A 152 4.87 20.57 8.38
N THR A 153 4.89 21.59 7.51
CA THR A 153 5.08 22.99 7.93
C THR A 153 3.92 23.53 8.77
N LEU A 154 2.69 23.09 8.50
CA LEU A 154 1.51 23.46 9.29
C LEU A 154 1.49 22.75 10.65
N ASN A 155 1.85 21.46 10.70
CA ASN A 155 1.87 20.69 11.95
C ASN A 155 2.94 21.19 12.93
N ARG A 156 4.05 21.75 12.43
CA ARG A 156 5.12 22.34 13.26
C ARG A 156 4.71 23.63 14.00
N ASN A 157 3.54 24.20 13.71
CA ASN A 157 2.98 25.39 14.36
C ASN A 157 1.91 25.07 15.43
N LYS A 158 1.79 23.81 15.87
CA LYS A 158 1.02 23.38 17.05
C LYS A 158 1.92 22.70 18.06
#